data_AF-A0A6Q2XTV2-F1
#
_entry.id   AF-A0A6Q2XTV2-F1
#
_cell.length_a   1.000
_cell.length_b   1.000
_cell.length_c   1.000
_cell.angle_alpha   90.00
_cell.angle_beta   90.00
_cell.angle_gamma   90.00
#
_symmetry.space_group_name_H-M   'P 1'
#
loop_
_entity.id
_entity.type
_entity.pdbx_description
1 polymer ?
#
loop_
_entity_poly.entity_id
_entity_poly.type
_entity_poly.pdbx_seq_one_letter_code
_entity_poly.pdbx_strand_id
1 'polypeptide(L)'
;MFILLFNLPINDLIGATALFPQLIMISVCLWNDVTISYSACFVQMYVHLSLECTESFLLCVMAYDHYVAICHPLRYNTIINKNVCFLLATAAWTCGLCLPAYAVISTSQLHFCSNKIHFWFCDHPPVVSPSCLDTTFLMNVGIICAFIAMYFQFTVIIWSYSRIIVAISKIWSLEGRRKAFSTCSSHLTIILIFYIAPSCIYISAKFKNVHCNVLILISIFNCFLTNSMNPIVYSFRNKEIKAALRKLCFTETISQWKREVRQ
;
A
#
# COMPACT_ATOMS: atom_id res chain seq x y z
N MET A 1 2.18 -18.65 -4.21
CA MET A 1 1.64 -18.01 -2.99
C MET A 1 2.66 -17.61 -1.90
N PHE A 2 3.37 -18.51 -1.18
CA PHE A 2 4.17 -18.13 0.02
C PHE A 2 5.24 -17.05 -0.21
N ILE A 3 5.92 -17.07 -1.36
CA ILE A 3 6.93 -16.06 -1.70
C ILE A 3 6.30 -14.67 -1.74
N LEU A 4 5.15 -14.51 -2.39
CA LEU A 4 4.45 -13.23 -2.51
C LEU A 4 3.92 -12.73 -1.14
N LEU A 5 3.39 -13.65 -0.34
CA LEU A 5 2.93 -13.38 1.03
C LEU A 5 4.05 -12.94 1.97
N PHE A 6 5.31 -13.27 1.67
CA PHE A 6 6.46 -12.84 2.44
C PHE A 6 6.99 -11.48 1.96
N ASN A 7 6.88 -11.19 0.67
CA ASN A 7 7.33 -9.92 0.10
C ASN A 7 6.45 -8.74 0.51
N LEU A 8 5.12 -8.93 0.63
CA LEU A 8 4.20 -7.85 1.02
C LEU A 8 4.53 -7.29 2.42
N PRO A 9 4.61 -8.11 3.50
CA PRO A 9 4.96 -7.62 4.84
C PRO A 9 6.38 -7.04 4.94
N ILE A 10 7.31 -7.49 4.10
CA ILE A 10 8.65 -6.88 4.00
C ILE A 10 8.53 -5.47 3.44
N ASN A 11 7.78 -5.29 2.35
CA ASN A 11 7.54 -3.99 1.74
C ASN A 11 6.88 -3.04 2.75
N ASP A 12 5.86 -3.53 3.47
CA ASP A 12 5.17 -2.80 4.52
C ASP A 12 6.09 -2.39 5.68
N LEU A 13 6.98 -3.30 6.12
CA LEU A 13 7.93 -3.02 7.19
C LEU A 13 8.96 -1.96 6.76
N ILE A 14 9.44 -2.03 5.51
CA ILE A 14 10.33 -1.02 4.96
C ILE A 14 9.60 0.34 4.85
N GLY A 15 8.34 0.34 4.41
CA GLY A 15 7.52 1.55 4.33
C GLY A 15 7.26 2.18 5.69
N ALA A 16 6.89 1.36 6.67
CA ALA A 16 6.75 1.76 8.06
C ALA A 16 8.05 2.39 8.59
N THR A 17 9.19 1.71 8.45
CA THR A 17 10.47 2.22 8.96
C THR A 17 10.98 3.46 8.25
N ALA A 18 10.67 3.63 6.96
CA ALA A 18 11.03 4.82 6.21
C ALA A 18 10.16 6.05 6.55
N LEU A 19 8.86 5.85 6.77
CA LEU A 19 7.89 6.93 6.91
C LEU A 19 7.60 7.32 8.37
N PHE A 20 7.59 6.35 9.30
CA PHE A 20 7.25 6.63 10.71
C PHE A 20 8.20 7.59 11.42
N PRO A 21 9.54 7.50 11.27
CA PRO A 21 10.44 8.44 11.94
C PRO A 21 10.22 9.89 11.51
N GLN A 22 9.95 10.11 10.23
CA GLN A 22 9.64 11.44 9.70
C GLN A 22 8.25 11.92 10.15
N LEU A 23 7.24 11.04 10.12
CA LEU A 23 5.92 11.32 10.67
C LEU A 23 5.98 11.74 12.14
N ILE A 24 6.76 11.03 12.95
CA ILE A 24 6.96 11.32 14.37
C ILE A 24 7.67 12.67 14.52
N MET A 25 8.74 12.91 13.79
CA MET A 25 9.46 14.20 13.81
C MET A 25 8.53 15.37 13.46
N ILE A 26 7.71 15.23 12.41
CA ILE A 26 6.74 16.26 11.99
C ILE A 26 5.64 16.44 13.03
N SER A 27 5.13 15.35 13.62
CA SER A 27 4.09 15.40 14.65
C SER A 27 4.59 15.99 15.98
N VAL A 28 5.84 15.72 16.36
CA VAL A 28 6.44 16.26 17.58
C VAL A 28 6.78 17.75 17.39
N CYS A 29 7.15 18.14 16.17
CA CYS A 29 7.46 19.52 15.81
C CYS A 29 6.26 20.34 15.33
N LEU A 30 5.01 19.94 15.66
CA LEU A 30 3.71 20.50 15.23
C LEU A 30 3.53 22.03 15.31
N TRP A 31 4.51 22.79 15.79
CA TRP A 31 4.47 24.23 16.04
C TRP A 31 5.64 25.03 15.41
N ASN A 32 6.60 24.38 14.74
CA ASN A 32 7.71 25.07 14.06
C ASN A 32 7.88 24.59 12.62
N ASP A 33 8.41 25.48 11.76
CA ASP A 33 8.83 25.14 10.40
C ASP A 33 9.91 24.04 10.46
N VAL A 34 9.53 22.80 10.12
CA VAL A 34 10.47 21.68 10.02
C VAL A 34 11.24 21.81 8.73
N THR A 35 12.55 21.97 8.84
CA THR A 35 13.45 22.03 7.69
C THR A 35 14.06 20.65 7.44
N ILE A 36 14.01 20.20 6.19
CA ILE A 36 14.64 18.97 5.72
C ILE A 36 15.62 19.32 4.59
N SER A 37 16.73 18.58 4.48
CA SER A 37 17.64 18.75 3.36
C SER A 37 16.99 18.27 2.05
N TYR A 38 17.38 18.87 0.92
CA TYR A 38 16.95 18.41 -0.40
C TYR A 38 17.26 16.93 -0.62
N SER A 39 18.44 16.46 -0.19
CA SER A 39 18.81 15.05 -0.32
C SER A 39 17.87 14.13 0.45
N ALA A 40 17.52 14.46 1.69
CA ALA A 40 16.60 13.67 2.49
C ALA A 40 15.17 13.69 1.92
N CYS A 41 14.76 14.82 1.35
CA CYS A 41 13.48 14.97 0.64
C CYS A 41 13.38 14.05 -0.58
N PHE A 42 14.40 14.02 -1.45
CA PHE A 42 14.41 13.15 -2.63
C PHE A 42 14.51 11.67 -2.28
N VAL A 43 15.30 11.32 -1.26
CA VAL A 43 15.37 9.94 -0.77
C VAL A 43 14.02 9.49 -0.22
N GLN A 44 13.35 10.33 0.58
CA GLN A 44 12.00 10.04 1.08
C GLN A 44 11.01 9.83 -0.06
N MET A 45 10.99 10.75 -1.03
CA MET A 45 10.10 10.69 -2.19
C MET A 45 10.33 9.40 -2.99
N TYR A 46 11.60 9.05 -3.26
CA TYR A 46 11.95 7.84 -4.00
C TYR A 46 11.51 6.57 -3.28
N VAL A 47 11.82 6.47 -1.98
CA VAL A 47 11.48 5.29 -1.18
C VAL A 47 9.96 5.13 -1.10
N HIS A 48 9.23 6.20 -0.84
CA HIS A 48 7.76 6.15 -0.75
C HIS A 48 7.13 5.68 -2.06
N LEU A 49 7.44 6.35 -3.18
CA LEU A 49 6.89 6.01 -4.49
C LEU A 49 7.28 4.58 -4.93
N SER A 50 8.50 4.14 -4.62
CA SER A 50 8.97 2.80 -5.00
C SER A 50 8.25 1.70 -4.23
N LEU A 51 8.01 1.90 -2.93
CA LEU A 51 7.31 0.93 -2.08
C LEU A 51 5.83 0.86 -2.45
N GLU A 52 5.17 1.98 -2.72
CA GLU A 52 3.78 2.02 -3.19
C GLU A 52 3.64 1.31 -4.54
N CYS A 53 4.56 1.58 -5.48
CA CYS A 53 4.56 0.95 -6.79
C CYS A 53 4.83 -0.57 -6.68
N THR A 54 5.78 -0.97 -5.83
CA THR A 54 6.06 -2.40 -5.57
C THR A 54 4.85 -3.11 -4.96
N GLU A 55 4.18 -2.48 -3.99
CA GLU A 55 2.97 -3.03 -3.38
C GLU A 55 1.87 -3.25 -4.42
N SER A 56 1.62 -2.27 -5.29
CA SER A 56 0.58 -2.39 -6.33
C SER A 56 0.86 -3.55 -7.29
N PHE A 57 2.12 -3.76 -7.69
CA PHE A 57 2.51 -4.93 -8.50
C PHE A 57 2.36 -6.24 -7.74
N LEU A 58 2.77 -6.31 -6.47
CA LEU A 58 2.61 -7.52 -5.67
C LEU A 58 1.13 -7.89 -5.51
N LEU A 59 0.24 -6.92 -5.24
CA LEU A 59 -1.21 -7.12 -5.19
C LEU A 59 -1.79 -7.60 -6.53
N CYS A 60 -1.30 -7.06 -7.64
CA CYS A 60 -1.68 -7.51 -8.98
C CYS A 60 -1.29 -8.99 -9.21
N VAL A 61 -0.04 -9.35 -8.90
CA VAL A 61 0.45 -10.74 -9.02
C VAL A 61 -0.34 -11.68 -8.11
N MET A 62 -0.69 -11.25 -6.90
CA MET A 62 -1.51 -12.03 -5.98
C MET A 62 -2.95 -12.22 -6.48
N ALA A 63 -3.56 -11.20 -7.09
CA ALA A 63 -4.87 -11.33 -7.74
C ALA A 63 -4.82 -12.38 -8.87
N TYR A 64 -3.74 -12.37 -9.65
CA TYR A 64 -3.52 -13.36 -10.71
C TYR A 64 -3.28 -14.78 -10.15
N ASP A 65 -2.48 -14.94 -9.09
CA ASP A 65 -2.27 -16.22 -8.39
C ASP A 65 -3.61 -16.83 -7.93
N HIS A 66 -4.46 -16.00 -7.29
CA HIS A 66 -5.81 -16.40 -6.87
C HIS A 66 -6.70 -16.77 -8.05
N TYR A 67 -6.62 -16.04 -9.17
CA TYR A 67 -7.35 -16.37 -10.39
C TYR A 67 -6.96 -17.76 -10.93
N VAL A 68 -5.68 -18.04 -11.08
CA VAL A 68 -5.23 -19.34 -11.61
C VAL A 68 -5.61 -20.48 -10.66
N ALA A 69 -5.47 -20.27 -9.35
CA ALA A 69 -5.81 -21.28 -8.34
C ALA A 69 -7.29 -21.67 -8.36
N ILE A 70 -8.19 -20.71 -8.59
CA ILE A 70 -9.64 -20.95 -8.54
C ILE A 70 -10.19 -21.35 -9.92
N CYS A 71 -9.77 -20.67 -10.99
CA CYS A 71 -10.31 -20.91 -12.32
C CYS A 71 -9.65 -22.11 -13.03
N HIS A 72 -8.40 -22.45 -12.69
CA HIS A 72 -7.63 -23.51 -13.34
C HIS A 72 -6.91 -24.44 -12.34
N PRO A 73 -7.63 -25.05 -11.38
CA PRO A 73 -7.03 -25.80 -10.28
C PRO A 73 -6.12 -26.95 -10.74
N LEU A 74 -6.50 -27.67 -11.81
CA LEU A 74 -5.72 -28.80 -12.35
C LEU A 74 -4.39 -28.39 -12.99
N ARG A 75 -4.29 -27.13 -13.46
CA ARG A 75 -3.09 -26.59 -14.11
C ARG A 75 -2.31 -25.64 -13.22
N TYR A 76 -2.75 -25.42 -11.98
CA TYR A 76 -2.16 -24.43 -11.08
C TYR A 76 -0.66 -24.65 -10.90
N ASN A 77 -0.23 -25.87 -10.55
CA ASN A 77 1.19 -26.16 -10.30
C ASN A 77 2.07 -26.08 -11.57
N THR A 78 1.47 -26.18 -12.76
CA THR A 78 2.18 -26.04 -14.03
C THR A 78 2.35 -24.56 -14.40
N ILE A 79 1.30 -23.75 -14.19
CA ILE A 79 1.28 -22.32 -14.50
C ILE A 79 2.03 -21.52 -13.43
N ILE A 80 1.68 -21.71 -12.15
CA ILE A 80 2.27 -21.06 -10.99
C ILE A 80 3.13 -22.08 -10.23
N ASN A 81 4.37 -22.22 -10.68
CA ASN A 81 5.41 -22.95 -9.95
C ASN A 81 6.32 -21.97 -9.17
N LYS A 82 7.26 -22.52 -8.38
CA LYS A 82 8.19 -21.72 -7.56
C LYS A 82 9.01 -20.73 -8.39
N ASN A 83 9.49 -21.13 -9.56
CA ASN A 83 10.32 -20.27 -10.42
C ASN A 83 9.50 -19.12 -11.00
N VAL A 84 8.26 -19.39 -11.42
CA VAL A 84 7.34 -18.36 -11.90
C VAL A 84 6.99 -17.37 -10.78
N CYS A 85 6.70 -17.86 -9.57
CA CYS A 85 6.48 -16.98 -8.42
C CYS A 85 7.71 -16.09 -8.12
N PHE A 86 8.91 -16.66 -8.18
CA PHE A 86 10.14 -15.90 -7.95
C PHE A 86 10.34 -14.83 -9.03
N LEU A 87 10.20 -15.21 -10.30
CA LEU A 87 10.30 -14.29 -11.43
C LEU A 87 9.29 -13.14 -11.32
N LEU A 88 8.02 -13.43 -11.01
CA LEU A 88 6.98 -12.41 -10.85
C LEU A 88 7.26 -11.49 -9.67
N ALA A 89 7.77 -12.02 -8.55
CA ALA A 89 8.16 -11.20 -7.40
C ALA A 89 9.35 -10.29 -7.74
N THR A 90 10.39 -10.81 -8.38
CA THR A 90 11.54 -10.01 -8.82
C THR A 90 11.12 -8.95 -9.84
N ALA A 91 10.22 -9.28 -10.78
CA ALA A 91 9.69 -8.33 -11.73
C ALA A 91 8.88 -7.22 -11.02
N ALA A 92 8.05 -7.56 -10.04
CA ALA A 92 7.30 -6.59 -9.25
C ALA A 92 8.22 -5.58 -8.54
N TRP A 93 9.26 -6.07 -7.87
CA TRP A 93 10.28 -5.22 -7.24
C TRP A 93 11.05 -4.37 -8.25
N THR A 94 11.50 -4.97 -9.35
CA THR A 94 12.28 -4.25 -10.37
C THR A 94 11.45 -3.14 -11.00
N CYS A 95 10.20 -3.43 -11.40
CA CYS A 95 9.29 -2.42 -11.93
C CYS A 95 8.99 -1.33 -10.90
N GLY A 96 8.71 -1.72 -9.65
CA GLY A 96 8.43 -0.80 -8.55
C GLY A 96 9.58 0.15 -8.23
N LEU A 97 10.82 -0.32 -8.33
CA LEU A 97 12.03 0.51 -8.11
C LEU A 97 12.39 1.37 -9.32
N CYS A 98 12.16 0.90 -10.56
CA CYS A 98 12.58 1.59 -11.77
C CYS A 98 11.58 2.66 -12.24
N LEU A 99 10.27 2.40 -12.15
CA LEU A 99 9.23 3.32 -12.62
C LEU A 99 9.33 4.73 -12.00
N PRO A 100 9.44 4.87 -10.67
CA PRO A 100 9.57 6.19 -10.05
C PRO A 100 10.98 6.77 -10.15
N ALA A 101 12.02 5.95 -10.39
CA ALA A 101 13.41 6.42 -10.41
C ALA A 101 13.62 7.53 -11.44
N TYR A 102 13.10 7.37 -12.66
CA TYR A 102 13.26 8.37 -13.71
C TYR A 102 12.64 9.72 -13.31
N ALA A 103 11.43 9.71 -12.78
CA ALA A 103 10.72 10.92 -12.34
C ALA A 103 11.46 11.62 -11.19
N VAL A 104 11.94 10.85 -10.20
CA VAL A 104 12.66 11.39 -9.04
C VAL A 104 14.03 11.94 -9.42
N ILE A 105 14.81 11.21 -10.23
CA ILE A 105 16.13 11.67 -10.69
C ILE A 105 15.98 12.96 -11.49
N SER A 106 15.02 13.00 -12.42
CA SER A 106 14.78 14.21 -13.23
C SER A 106 14.35 15.40 -12.37
N THR A 107 13.52 15.16 -11.35
CA THR A 107 13.10 16.20 -10.39
C THR A 107 14.28 16.69 -9.53
N SER A 108 15.20 15.80 -9.15
CA SER A 108 16.36 16.17 -8.33
C SER A 108 17.37 17.08 -9.03
N GLN A 109 17.31 17.17 -10.36
CA GLN A 109 18.17 18.02 -11.19
C GLN A 109 17.56 19.41 -11.44
N LEU A 110 16.32 19.67 -10.97
CA LEU A 110 15.67 20.96 -11.13
C LEU A 110 16.27 22.03 -10.22
N HIS A 111 16.20 23.28 -10.70
CA HIS A 111 16.51 24.45 -9.90
C HIS A 111 15.22 24.97 -9.24
N PHE A 112 15.24 25.08 -7.92
CA PHE A 112 14.09 25.52 -7.12
C PHE A 112 14.18 27.02 -6.81
N CYS A 113 13.08 27.73 -7.05
CA CYS A 113 12.96 29.17 -6.77
C CYS A 113 12.48 29.44 -5.34
N SER A 114 11.80 28.45 -4.74
CA SER A 114 11.33 28.50 -3.36
C SER A 114 11.75 27.22 -2.64
N ASN A 115 12.13 27.38 -1.37
CA ASN A 115 12.50 26.28 -0.48
C ASN A 115 11.31 25.83 0.40
N LYS A 116 10.11 26.37 0.14
CA LYS A 116 8.88 26.07 0.89
C LYS A 116 7.99 25.11 0.10
N ILE A 117 7.73 23.94 0.68
CA ILE A 117 6.78 22.96 0.17
C ILE A 117 5.58 22.94 1.12
N HIS A 118 4.38 23.19 0.58
CA HIS A 118 3.14 23.19 1.36
C HIS A 118 2.55 21.78 1.51
N PHE A 119 3.39 20.84 1.93
CA PHE A 119 3.01 19.46 2.15
C PHE A 119 3.87 18.86 3.26
N TRP A 120 3.30 17.99 4.09
CA TRP A 120 4.00 17.44 5.25
C TRP A 120 5.08 16.42 4.86
N PHE A 121 5.09 15.93 3.61
CA PHE A 121 6.15 15.08 3.09
C PHE A 121 6.55 15.47 1.67
N CYS A 122 7.68 14.92 1.22
CA CYS A 122 8.16 15.12 -0.13
C CYS A 122 7.45 14.17 -1.11
N ASP A 123 6.42 14.70 -1.77
CA ASP A 123 5.73 14.06 -2.88
C ASP A 123 6.05 14.76 -4.21
N HIS A 124 5.92 14.05 -5.34
CA HIS A 124 6.36 14.54 -6.64
C HIS A 124 5.65 15.85 -7.07
N PRO A 125 4.31 15.97 -7.08
CA PRO A 125 3.68 17.23 -7.50
C PRO A 125 4.02 18.44 -6.59
N PRO A 126 4.00 18.32 -5.25
CA PRO A 126 4.42 19.42 -4.35
C PRO A 126 5.89 19.82 -4.49
N VAL A 127 6.80 18.88 -4.76
CA VAL A 127 8.23 19.16 -4.93
C VAL A 127 8.51 19.83 -6.28
N VAL A 128 7.78 19.47 -7.34
CA VAL A 128 7.98 20.02 -8.69
C VAL A 128 7.39 21.43 -8.84
N SER A 129 6.31 21.76 -8.12
CA SER A 129 5.61 23.04 -8.21
C SER A 129 6.46 24.31 -7.92
N PRO A 130 7.40 24.34 -6.95
CA PRO A 130 8.22 25.53 -6.65
C PRO A 130 9.44 25.73 -7.57
N SER A 131 9.57 24.96 -8.66
CA SER A 131 10.72 25.08 -9.56
C SER A 131 10.71 26.40 -10.36
N CYS A 132 11.89 26.88 -10.75
CA CYS A 132 12.04 28.08 -11.58
C CYS A 132 11.75 27.84 -13.07
N LEU A 133 11.72 26.58 -13.51
CA LEU A 133 11.64 26.19 -14.91
C LEU A 133 10.24 25.67 -15.24
N ASP A 134 9.91 25.59 -16.54
CA ASP A 134 8.70 24.92 -16.99
C ASP A 134 8.80 23.42 -16.69
N THR A 135 7.96 22.94 -15.78
CA THR A 135 7.91 21.55 -15.33
C THR A 135 6.79 20.76 -15.97
N THR A 136 6.09 21.32 -16.96
CA THR A 136 4.97 20.66 -17.63
C THR A 136 5.34 19.28 -18.15
N PHE A 137 6.53 19.12 -18.74
CA PHE A 137 7.02 17.82 -19.21
C PHE A 137 7.21 16.81 -18.06
N LEU A 138 7.87 17.21 -16.98
CA LEU A 138 8.13 16.33 -15.83
C LEU A 138 6.84 15.96 -15.09
N MET A 139 5.92 16.91 -14.95
CA MET A 139 4.59 16.66 -14.39
C MET A 139 3.82 15.64 -15.24
N ASN A 140 3.84 15.79 -16.57
CA ASN A 140 3.19 14.86 -17.49
C ASN A 140 3.81 13.46 -17.41
N VAL A 141 5.14 13.35 -17.36
CA VAL A 141 5.81 12.05 -17.18
C VAL A 141 5.42 11.42 -15.84
N GLY A 142 5.47 12.17 -14.74
CA GLY A 142 5.07 11.69 -13.43
C GLY A 142 3.62 11.20 -13.40
N ILE A 143 2.71 11.95 -14.04
CA ILE A 143 1.30 11.56 -14.19
C ILE A 143 1.16 10.27 -15.01
N ILE A 144 1.86 10.15 -16.14
CA ILE A 144 1.84 8.94 -16.97
C ILE A 144 2.38 7.73 -16.19
N CYS A 145 3.49 7.89 -15.47
CA CYS A 145 4.05 6.85 -14.61
C CYS A 145 3.05 6.42 -13.54
N ALA A 146 2.38 7.37 -12.87
CA ALA A 146 1.35 7.09 -11.88
C ALA A 146 0.14 6.37 -12.49
N PHE A 147 -0.32 6.80 -13.68
CA PHE A 147 -1.39 6.12 -14.41
C PHE A 147 -1.01 4.69 -14.76
N ILE A 148 0.21 4.45 -15.26
CA ILE A 148 0.69 3.10 -15.56
C ILE A 148 0.83 2.28 -14.28
N ALA A 149 1.28 2.88 -13.17
CA ALA A 149 1.49 2.23 -11.88
C ALA A 149 0.21 1.93 -11.08
N MET A 150 -0.92 2.56 -11.44
CA MET A 150 -2.21 2.33 -10.79
C MET A 150 -3.25 1.69 -11.72
N TYR A 151 -3.44 2.23 -12.92
CA TYR A 151 -4.54 1.83 -13.80
C TYR A 151 -4.33 0.45 -14.41
N PHE A 152 -3.12 0.14 -14.85
CA PHE A 152 -2.80 -1.17 -15.43
C PHE A 152 -3.04 -2.29 -14.40
N GLN A 153 -2.52 -2.14 -13.19
CA GLN A 153 -2.68 -3.07 -12.07
C GLN A 153 -4.16 -3.20 -11.69
N PHE A 154 -4.87 -2.07 -11.58
CA PHE A 154 -6.28 -2.05 -11.26
C PHE A 154 -7.11 -2.84 -12.29
N THR A 155 -6.86 -2.67 -13.59
CA THR A 155 -7.58 -3.42 -14.63
C THR A 155 -7.34 -4.94 -14.54
N VAL A 156 -6.10 -5.37 -14.29
CA VAL A 156 -5.75 -6.79 -14.11
C VAL A 156 -6.42 -7.36 -12.86
N ILE A 157 -6.46 -6.60 -11.77
CA ILE A 157 -7.15 -6.98 -10.53
C ILE A 157 -8.65 -7.17 -10.79
N ILE A 158 -9.33 -6.17 -11.38
CA ILE A 158 -10.77 -6.23 -11.66
C ILE A 158 -11.11 -7.41 -12.58
N TRP A 159 -10.31 -7.60 -13.63
CA TRP A 159 -10.48 -8.73 -14.55
C TRP A 159 -10.33 -10.07 -13.82
N SER A 160 -9.27 -10.24 -13.03
CA SER A 160 -9.02 -11.46 -12.24
C SER A 160 -10.17 -11.76 -11.29
N TYR A 161 -10.64 -10.75 -10.55
CA TYR A 161 -11.72 -10.90 -9.58
C TYR A 161 -13.08 -11.16 -10.21
N SER A 162 -13.36 -10.55 -11.36
CA SER A 162 -14.60 -10.82 -12.11
C SER A 162 -14.65 -12.30 -12.52
N ARG A 163 -13.52 -12.84 -13.01
CA ARG A 163 -13.42 -14.27 -13.36
C ARG A 163 -13.53 -15.18 -12.13
N ILE A 164 -12.91 -14.80 -11.02
CA ILE A 164 -13.01 -15.53 -9.75
C ILE A 164 -14.46 -15.59 -9.26
N ILE A 165 -15.18 -14.48 -9.27
CA ILE A 165 -16.59 -14.42 -8.84
C ILE A 165 -17.45 -15.35 -9.70
N VAL A 166 -17.26 -15.32 -11.03
CA VAL A 166 -17.95 -16.23 -11.96
C VAL A 166 -17.58 -17.69 -11.71
N ALA A 167 -16.35 -18.00 -11.34
CA ALA A 167 -15.95 -19.36 -11.00
C ALA A 167 -16.57 -19.82 -9.68
N ILE A 168 -16.59 -18.96 -8.66
CA ILE A 168 -17.18 -19.27 -7.34
C ILE A 168 -18.69 -19.51 -7.46
N SER A 169 -19.41 -18.73 -8.27
CA SER A 169 -20.85 -18.93 -8.47
C SER A 169 -21.19 -20.30 -9.08
N LYS A 170 -20.26 -20.90 -9.83
CA LYS A 170 -20.38 -22.23 -10.44
C LYS A 170 -20.02 -23.39 -9.51
N ILE A 171 -19.39 -23.14 -8.36
CA ILE A 171 -19.08 -24.18 -7.37
C ILE A 171 -20.40 -24.69 -6.78
N TRP A 172 -20.61 -26.00 -6.75
CA TRP A 172 -21.83 -26.61 -6.20
C TRP A 172 -21.81 -26.75 -4.66
N SER A 173 -20.63 -26.98 -4.07
CA SER A 173 -20.51 -27.19 -2.62
C SER A 173 -20.50 -25.87 -1.83
N LEU A 174 -21.34 -25.77 -0.80
CA LEU A 174 -21.39 -24.61 0.11
C LEU A 174 -20.05 -24.39 0.84
N GLU A 175 -19.38 -25.46 1.26
CA GLU A 175 -18.09 -25.40 1.95
C GLU A 175 -16.97 -24.87 1.03
N GLY A 176 -16.95 -25.33 -0.24
CA GLY A 176 -16.02 -24.83 -1.25
C GLY A 176 -16.22 -23.33 -1.55
N ARG A 177 -17.48 -22.87 -1.65
CA ARG A 177 -17.81 -21.45 -1.80
C ARG A 177 -17.32 -20.62 -0.61
N ARG A 178 -17.58 -21.08 0.61
CA ARG A 178 -17.21 -20.36 1.84
C ARG A 178 -15.69 -20.19 1.99
N LYS A 179 -14.92 -21.24 1.67
CA LYS A 179 -13.45 -21.22 1.69
C LYS A 179 -12.87 -20.29 0.62
N ALA A 180 -13.42 -20.31 -0.59
CA ALA A 180 -13.00 -19.42 -1.68
C ALA A 180 -13.33 -17.96 -1.36
N PHE A 181 -14.54 -17.69 -0.86
CA PHE A 181 -14.98 -16.34 -0.48
C PHE A 181 -14.14 -15.76 0.65
N SER A 182 -13.85 -16.54 1.70
CA SER A 182 -13.02 -16.08 2.82
C SER A 182 -11.60 -15.70 2.38
N THR A 183 -11.04 -16.42 1.40
CA THR A 183 -9.71 -16.11 0.86
C THR A 183 -9.73 -14.86 -0.01
N CYS A 184 -10.66 -14.77 -0.95
CA CYS A 184 -10.76 -13.66 -1.90
C CYS A 184 -11.17 -12.34 -1.23
N SER A 185 -12.07 -12.40 -0.25
CA SER A 185 -12.55 -11.23 0.49
C SER A 185 -11.42 -10.54 1.24
N SER A 186 -10.50 -11.30 1.87
CA SER A 186 -9.37 -10.71 2.59
C SER A 186 -8.42 -9.91 1.68
N HIS A 187 -8.09 -10.46 0.51
CA HIS A 187 -7.24 -9.78 -0.46
C HIS A 187 -7.98 -8.60 -1.13
N LEU A 188 -9.30 -8.72 -1.33
CA LEU A 188 -10.11 -7.62 -1.84
C LEU A 188 -10.18 -6.46 -0.82
N THR A 189 -10.24 -6.75 0.49
CA THR A 189 -10.16 -5.71 1.53
C THR A 189 -8.85 -4.95 1.45
N ILE A 190 -7.72 -5.65 1.31
CA ILE A 190 -6.40 -5.02 1.13
C ILE A 190 -6.39 -4.11 -0.10
N ILE A 191 -6.84 -4.62 -1.25
CA ILE A 191 -6.92 -3.85 -2.51
C ILE A 191 -7.80 -2.60 -2.30
N LEU A 192 -8.98 -2.73 -1.71
CA LEU A 192 -9.89 -1.61 -1.51
C LEU A 192 -9.25 -0.53 -0.62
N ILE A 193 -8.58 -0.92 0.46
CA ILE A 193 -7.88 0.03 1.33
C ILE A 193 -6.77 0.74 0.54
N PHE A 194 -5.95 -0.02 -0.19
CA PHE A 194 -4.83 0.51 -0.97
C PHE A 194 -5.28 1.56 -2.00
N TYR A 195 -6.41 1.36 -2.69
CA TYR A 195 -6.88 2.32 -3.71
C TYR A 195 -7.81 3.42 -3.16
N ILE A 196 -8.68 3.12 -2.21
CA ILE A 196 -9.68 4.08 -1.72
C ILE A 196 -9.04 5.08 -0.76
N ALA A 197 -8.16 4.64 0.15
CA ALA A 197 -7.58 5.51 1.16
C ALA A 197 -6.79 6.69 0.56
N PRO A 198 -5.89 6.49 -0.43
CA PRO A 198 -5.22 7.60 -1.11
C PRO A 198 -6.18 8.47 -1.94
N SER A 199 -7.19 7.86 -2.58
CA SER A 199 -8.20 8.59 -3.35
C SER A 199 -8.98 9.58 -2.49
N CYS A 200 -9.28 9.21 -1.24
CA CYS A 200 -9.92 10.11 -0.27
C CYS A 200 -9.07 11.36 0.00
N ILE A 201 -7.74 11.24 0.10
CA ILE A 201 -6.85 12.41 0.29
C ILE A 201 -6.97 13.36 -0.91
N TYR A 202 -6.83 12.83 -2.12
CA TYR A 202 -6.88 13.63 -3.35
C TYR A 202 -8.22 14.33 -3.53
N ILE A 203 -9.32 13.64 -3.21
CA ILE A 203 -10.66 14.21 -3.24
C ILE A 203 -10.81 15.28 -2.16
N SER A 204 -10.40 15.00 -0.92
CA SER A 204 -10.41 15.97 0.18
C SER A 204 -9.58 17.22 -0.12
N ALA A 205 -8.44 17.08 -0.78
CA ALA A 205 -7.57 18.19 -1.17
C ALA A 205 -8.19 19.13 -2.21
N LYS A 206 -9.20 18.68 -2.97
CA LYS A 206 -9.94 19.52 -3.93
C LYS A 206 -11.05 20.36 -3.29
N PHE A 207 -11.46 20.05 -2.05
CA PHE A 207 -12.46 20.85 -1.35
C PHE A 207 -11.83 22.10 -0.74
N LYS A 208 -12.25 23.29 -1.20
CA LYS A 208 -11.72 24.59 -0.75
C LYS A 208 -11.86 24.87 0.75
N ASN A 209 -12.74 24.14 1.45
CA ASN A 209 -13.06 24.37 2.86
C ASN A 209 -12.32 23.44 3.83
N VAL A 210 -11.46 22.54 3.34
CA VAL A 210 -10.71 21.62 4.22
C VAL A 210 -9.44 22.30 4.70
N HIS A 211 -9.30 22.45 6.02
CA HIS A 211 -8.11 23.04 6.62
C HIS A 211 -6.85 22.19 6.36
N CYS A 212 -5.70 22.83 6.14
CA CYS A 212 -4.44 22.14 5.84
C CYS A 212 -4.07 21.07 6.89
N ASN A 213 -4.24 21.39 8.19
CA ASN A 213 -3.97 20.43 9.28
C ASN A 213 -4.87 19.18 9.21
N VAL A 214 -6.10 19.30 8.69
CA VAL A 214 -7.01 18.16 8.53
C VAL A 214 -6.53 17.27 7.38
N LEU A 215 -6.08 17.85 6.26
CA LEU A 215 -5.48 17.10 5.15
C LEU A 215 -4.21 16.36 5.59
N ILE A 216 -3.38 16.98 6.42
CA ILE A 216 -2.20 16.35 7.02
C ILE A 216 -2.63 15.15 7.86
N LEU A 217 -3.55 15.32 8.81
CA LEU A 217 -4.04 14.22 9.66
C LEU A 217 -4.63 13.05 8.85
N ILE A 218 -5.45 13.34 7.84
CA ILE A 218 -6.02 12.33 6.94
C ILE A 218 -4.91 11.58 6.19
N SER A 219 -3.89 12.29 5.72
CA SER A 219 -2.77 11.68 5.00
C SER A 219 -1.92 10.78 5.89
N ILE A 220 -1.62 11.21 7.12
CA ILE A 220 -0.89 10.42 8.11
C ILE A 220 -1.66 9.13 8.41
N PHE A 221 -2.97 9.25 8.64
CA PHE A 221 -3.84 8.10 8.93
C PHE A 221 -3.87 7.11 7.77
N ASN A 222 -4.00 7.59 6.53
CA ASN A 222 -4.01 6.72 5.35
C ASN A 222 -2.65 6.05 5.11
N CYS A 223 -1.55 6.72 5.40
CA CYS A 223 -0.21 6.15 5.31
C CYS A 223 -0.03 5.02 6.35
N PHE A 224 -0.47 5.24 7.60
CA PHE A 224 -0.51 4.20 8.63
C PHE A 224 -1.39 3.02 8.20
N LEU A 225 -2.58 3.32 7.67
CA LEU A 225 -3.55 2.32 7.25
C LEU A 225 -2.98 1.44 6.14
N THR A 226 -2.37 2.02 5.11
CA THR A 226 -1.83 1.27 3.97
C THR A 226 -0.72 0.31 4.40
N ASN A 227 0.27 0.80 5.16
CA ASN A 227 1.41 -0.02 5.61
C ASN A 227 1.04 -1.05 6.71
N SER A 228 -0.03 -0.85 7.48
CA SER A 228 -0.35 -1.74 8.62
C SER A 228 -1.38 -2.82 8.26
N MET A 229 -2.17 -2.62 7.21
CA MET A 229 -3.34 -3.47 6.96
C MET A 229 -2.97 -4.86 6.43
N ASN A 230 -1.89 -4.96 5.66
CA ASN A 230 -1.36 -6.24 5.20
C ASN A 230 -0.98 -7.17 6.38
N PRO A 231 -0.11 -6.77 7.34
CA PRO A 231 0.16 -7.53 8.55
C PRO A 231 -1.08 -7.88 9.37
N ILE A 232 -2.03 -6.94 9.52
CA ILE A 232 -3.25 -7.14 10.29
C ILE A 232 -4.15 -8.21 9.64
N VAL A 233 -4.41 -8.08 8.34
CA VAL A 233 -5.26 -9.00 7.58
C VAL A 233 -4.65 -10.40 7.54
N TYR A 234 -3.34 -10.54 7.35
CA TYR A 234 -2.70 -11.86 7.39
C TYR A 234 -2.63 -12.45 8.79
N SER A 235 -2.40 -11.63 9.83
CA SER A 235 -2.45 -12.06 11.23
C SER A 235 -3.83 -12.59 11.61
N PHE A 236 -4.90 -11.92 11.16
CA PHE A 236 -6.27 -12.40 11.34
C PHE A 236 -6.60 -13.65 10.51
N ARG A 237 -5.76 -14.08 9.56
CA ARG A 237 -5.96 -15.37 8.85
C ARG A 237 -5.20 -16.52 9.49
N ASN A 238 -4.10 -16.25 10.19
CA ASN A 238 -3.35 -17.28 10.88
C ASN A 238 -4.18 -17.82 12.07
N LYS A 239 -4.51 -19.11 12.04
CA LYS A 239 -5.29 -19.78 13.09
C LYS A 239 -4.57 -19.76 14.44
N GLU A 240 -3.25 -19.82 14.44
CA GLU A 240 -2.40 -19.77 15.63
C GLU A 240 -2.39 -18.36 16.22
N ILE A 241 -2.24 -17.32 15.38
CA ILE A 241 -2.33 -15.93 15.83
C ILE A 241 -3.74 -15.61 16.34
N LYS A 242 -4.80 -16.08 15.66
CA LYS A 242 -6.18 -15.99 16.17
C LYS A 242 -6.41 -16.72 17.49
N ALA A 243 -5.70 -17.83 17.73
CA ALA A 243 -5.77 -18.57 18.98
C ALA A 243 -5.00 -17.85 20.09
N ALA A 244 -3.82 -17.28 19.77
CA ALA A 244 -3.02 -16.48 20.67
C ALA A 244 -3.71 -15.16 21.07
N LEU A 245 -4.28 -14.43 20.11
CA LEU A 245 -5.06 -13.21 20.37
C LEU A 245 -6.30 -13.49 21.21
N ARG A 246 -7.04 -14.59 20.92
CA ARG A 246 -8.14 -15.01 21.79
C ARG A 246 -7.64 -15.30 23.20
N LYS A 247 -6.55 -16.05 23.36
CA LYS A 247 -5.97 -16.30 24.69
C LYS A 247 -5.61 -14.99 25.39
N LEU A 248 -4.97 -14.04 24.72
CA LEU A 248 -4.61 -12.75 25.31
C LEU A 248 -5.84 -11.94 25.74
N CYS A 249 -6.85 -11.77 24.86
CA CYS A 249 -8.09 -11.08 25.21
C CYS A 249 -8.81 -11.77 26.37
N PHE A 250 -8.96 -13.11 26.33
CA PHE A 250 -9.58 -13.85 27.45
C PHE A 250 -8.77 -13.71 28.75
N THR A 251 -7.44 -13.67 28.68
CA THR A 251 -6.57 -13.49 29.86
C THR A 251 -6.69 -12.08 30.42
N GLU A 252 -6.78 -11.05 29.56
CA GLU A 252 -7.00 -9.66 29.96
C GLU A 252 -8.39 -9.46 30.58
N THR A 253 -9.46 -10.00 29.96
CA THR A 253 -10.82 -9.94 30.50
C THR A 253 -10.94 -10.68 31.84
N ILE A 254 -10.27 -11.84 32.00
CA ILE A 254 -10.21 -12.56 33.29
C ILE A 254 -9.40 -11.77 34.32
N SER A 255 -8.34 -11.07 33.91
CA SER A 255 -7.53 -10.22 34.81
C SER A 255 -8.25 -8.95 35.26
N GLN A 256 -9.11 -8.39 34.41
CA GLN A 256 -9.96 -7.24 34.73
C GLN A 256 -11.11 -7.68 35.65
N TRP A 257 -11.79 -8.77 35.32
CA TRP A 257 -12.84 -9.34 36.18
C TRP A 257 -12.31 -9.72 37.58
N LYS A 258 -11.12 -10.31 37.69
CA LYS A 258 -10.47 -10.61 38.99
C LYS A 258 -10.01 -9.38 39.77
N ARG A 259 -9.91 -8.21 39.12
CA ARG A 259 -9.61 -6.92 39.78
C ARG A 259 -10.88 -6.24 40.25
N GLU A 260 -11.96 -6.31 39.47
CA GLU A 260 -13.28 -5.79 39.85
C GLU A 260 -13.95 -6.59 40.97
N VAL A 261 -13.80 -7.91 41.01
CA VAL A 261 -14.34 -8.77 42.09
C VAL A 261 -13.56 -8.65 43.41
N ARG A 262 -12.41 -7.97 43.41
CA ARG A 262 -11.56 -7.76 44.60
C ARG A 262 -11.67 -6.35 45.21
N GLN A 263 -12.46 -5.46 44.61
CA GLN A 263 -12.90 -4.19 45.20
C GLN A 263 -14.30 -4.36 45.77
#